data_AF-X0YFX9-F1
#
_entry.id   AF-X0YFX9-F1
#
_cell.length_a   1.000
_cell.length_b   1.000
_cell.length_c   1.000
_cell.angle_alpha   90.00
_cell.angle_beta   90.00
_cell.angle_gamma   90.00
#
_symmetry.space_group_name_H-M   'P 1'
#
loop_
_entity.id
_entity.type
_entity.pdbx_description
1 polymer ?
#
loop_
_entity_poly.entity_id
_entity_poly.type
_entity_poly.pdbx_seq_one_letter_code
_entity_poly.pdbx_strand_id
1 'polypeptide(L)'
;INCISNAMNVGHPSNLARIFDLYGGQIDEKGVIHRVPNMEELRNDIISYSISDEATKDAIVNFYNKHKKIIEPHGAVGWAAIQQYRKSYPKNNDIKSITFETADPSKFPEQIIKLISVVPEMPNSLKLIQDKHEFPNPKEISSYKDFKDYLLEIFQD
;
A
#
# COMPACT_ATOMS: atom_id res chain seq x y z
N ILE A 1 1.83 -7.04 13.57
CA ILE A 1 1.29 -5.69 13.32
C ILE A 1 0.58 -5.78 11.99
N ASN A 2 -0.75 -5.76 11.96
CA ASN A 2 -1.52 -5.90 10.72
C ASN A 2 -2.49 -4.73 10.62
N CYS A 3 -2.21 -3.75 9.75
CA CYS A 3 -3.17 -2.71 9.36
C CYS A 3 -4.16 -3.21 8.31
N ILE A 4 -5.25 -2.48 8.11
CA ILE A 4 -6.27 -2.80 7.08
C ILE A 4 -5.80 -2.52 5.65
N SER A 5 -4.76 -1.70 5.47
CA SER A 5 -4.03 -1.49 4.21
C SER A 5 -2.85 -2.47 4.11
N ASN A 6 -3.16 -3.76 4.14
CA ASN A 6 -2.20 -4.82 4.39
C ASN A 6 -1.03 -4.89 3.41
N ALA A 7 -1.19 -4.47 2.15
CA ALA A 7 -0.09 -4.43 1.18
C ALA A 7 0.97 -3.36 1.52
N MET A 8 0.67 -2.45 2.45
CA MET A 8 1.60 -1.46 3.00
C MET A 8 2.23 -1.90 4.34
N ASN A 9 1.97 -3.12 4.84
CA ASN A 9 2.70 -3.69 5.98
C ASN A 9 4.12 -4.10 5.57
N VAL A 10 4.97 -3.11 5.31
CA VAL A 10 6.34 -3.29 4.83
C VAL A 10 7.32 -2.95 5.96
N GLY A 11 8.03 -3.96 6.46
CA GLY A 11 9.06 -3.77 7.48
C GLY A 11 10.37 -3.17 6.93
N HIS A 12 10.72 -3.48 5.68
CA HIS A 12 11.93 -2.99 5.02
C HIS A 12 11.59 -2.46 3.61
N PRO A 13 11.39 -1.14 3.44
CA PRO A 13 11.02 -0.55 2.15
C PRO A 13 12.21 -0.57 1.20
N SER A 14 12.29 -1.59 0.33
CA SER A 14 13.45 -1.84 -0.55
C SER A 14 13.83 -0.67 -1.46
N ASN A 15 12.87 0.17 -1.85
CA ASN A 15 13.12 1.35 -2.67
C ASN A 15 13.64 2.58 -1.90
N LEU A 16 13.66 2.55 -0.56
CA LEU A 16 14.18 3.65 0.25
C LEU A 16 15.65 3.95 -0.07
N ALA A 17 16.44 2.92 -0.36
CA ALA A 17 17.83 3.07 -0.77
C ALA A 17 17.98 3.93 -2.03
N ARG A 18 17.03 3.88 -2.97
CA ARG A 18 17.04 4.71 -4.18
C ARG A 18 16.72 6.17 -3.88
N ILE A 19 15.82 6.43 -2.92
CA ILE A 19 15.57 7.80 -2.45
C ILE A 19 16.82 8.34 -1.77
N PHE A 20 17.48 7.56 -0.90
CA PHE A 20 18.74 7.97 -0.29
C PHE A 20 19.78 8.34 -1.35
N ASP A 21 20.02 7.46 -2.31
CA ASP A 21 21.01 7.68 -3.38
C ASP A 21 20.71 8.93 -4.21
N LEU A 22 19.44 9.16 -4.57
CA LEU A 22 19.00 10.34 -5.34
C LEU A 22 19.39 11.67 -4.68
N TYR A 23 19.34 11.74 -3.35
CA TYR A 23 19.72 12.93 -2.57
C TYR A 23 21.14 12.81 -1.99
N GLY A 24 22.01 11.99 -2.58
CA GLY A 24 23.40 11.87 -2.16
C GLY A 24 23.62 11.17 -0.82
N GLY A 25 22.65 10.41 -0.33
CA GLY A 25 22.76 9.53 0.84
C GLY A 25 23.21 8.12 0.47
N GLN A 26 23.25 7.23 1.48
CA GLN A 26 23.46 5.79 1.31
C GLN A 26 22.94 5.03 2.55
N ILE A 27 22.19 3.96 2.32
CA ILE A 27 21.67 3.03 3.34
C ILE A 27 21.84 1.60 2.83
N ASP A 28 22.16 0.65 3.71
CA ASP A 28 22.29 -0.76 3.36
C ASP A 28 21.02 -1.59 3.65
N GLU A 29 21.04 -2.87 3.31
CA GLU A 29 19.93 -3.81 3.49
C GLU A 29 19.59 -4.12 4.96
N LYS A 30 20.44 -3.69 5.90
CA LYS A 30 20.22 -3.79 7.34
C LYS A 30 19.62 -2.51 7.91
N GLY A 31 19.42 -1.49 7.08
CA GLY A 31 18.92 -0.18 7.48
C GLY A 31 20.01 0.72 8.09
N VAL A 32 21.29 0.38 7.96
CA VAL A 32 22.38 1.22 8.46
C VAL A 32 22.61 2.37 7.48
N ILE A 33 22.50 3.60 7.98
CA ILE A 33 22.77 4.81 7.20
C ILE A 33 24.28 5.05 7.17
N HIS A 34 24.90 4.82 6.02
CA HIS A 34 26.32 5.08 5.78
C HIS A 34 26.57 6.55 5.45
N ARG A 35 25.59 7.20 4.82
CA ARG A 35 25.63 8.62 4.49
C ARG A 35 24.22 9.21 4.52
N VAL A 36 24.04 10.29 5.27
CA VAL A 36 22.76 11.00 5.35
C VAL A 36 22.52 11.74 4.02
N PRO A 37 21.33 11.63 3.41
CA PRO A 37 21.01 12.39 2.19
C PRO A 37 20.92 13.90 2.48
N ASN A 38 20.92 14.72 1.44
CA ASN A 38 20.58 16.14 1.55
C ASN A 38 19.13 16.29 2.03
N MET A 39 18.99 16.44 3.35
CA MET A 39 17.69 16.49 4.00
C MET A 39 16.89 17.76 3.68
N GLU A 40 17.55 18.84 3.26
CA GLU A 40 16.88 20.07 2.86
C GLU A 40 16.17 19.87 1.52
N GLU A 41 16.90 19.41 0.50
CA GLU A 41 16.33 19.08 -0.82
C GLU A 41 15.25 18.00 -0.71
N LEU A 42 15.51 16.91 0.03
CA LEU A 42 14.56 15.83 0.21
C LEU A 42 13.23 16.32 0.83
N ARG A 43 13.29 17.23 1.80
CA ARG A 43 12.08 17.78 2.45
C ARG A 43 11.35 18.82 1.61
N ASN A 44 12.04 19.44 0.65
CA ASN A 44 11.39 20.33 -0.32
C ASN A 44 10.55 19.54 -1.33
N ASP A 45 10.99 18.34 -1.70
CA ASP A 45 10.33 17.50 -2.71
C ASP A 45 9.34 16.48 -2.13
N ILE A 46 9.61 15.95 -0.92
CA ILE A 46 8.84 14.84 -0.34
C ILE A 46 8.37 15.19 1.07
N ILE A 47 7.07 14.99 1.29
CA ILE A 47 6.43 15.01 2.60
C ILE A 47 5.77 13.67 2.89
N SER A 48 5.84 13.22 4.15
CA SER A 48 5.29 11.94 4.59
C SER A 48 4.31 12.11 5.75
N TYR A 49 3.25 11.30 5.76
CA TYR A 49 2.28 11.20 6.85
C TYR A 49 2.07 9.75 7.25
N SER A 50 1.84 9.51 8.54
CA SER A 50 1.42 8.21 9.07
C SER A 50 -0.07 8.26 9.37
N ILE A 51 -0.85 7.35 8.77
CA ILE A 51 -2.30 7.28 8.89
C ILE A 51 -2.65 6.01 9.67
N SER A 52 -3.47 6.13 10.73
CA SER A 52 -3.92 4.98 11.51
C SER A 52 -5.07 4.24 10.83
N ASP A 53 -5.38 3.03 11.31
CA ASP A 53 -6.55 2.27 10.85
C ASP A 53 -7.86 3.04 11.10
N GLU A 54 -7.99 3.74 12.22
CA GLU A 54 -9.15 4.58 12.54
C GLU A 54 -9.28 5.72 11.53
N ALA A 55 -8.20 6.46 11.28
CA ALA A 55 -8.20 7.54 10.30
C ALA A 55 -8.49 7.04 8.88
N THR A 56 -8.04 5.82 8.55
CA THR A 56 -8.32 5.17 7.26
C THR A 56 -9.81 4.81 7.15
N LYS A 57 -10.42 4.23 8.19
CA LYS A 57 -11.85 3.91 8.23
C LYS A 57 -12.70 5.18 8.11
N ASP A 58 -12.35 6.23 8.84
CA ASP A 58 -13.02 7.53 8.77
C ASP A 58 -12.90 8.14 7.38
N ALA A 59 -11.75 8.01 6.73
CA ALA A 59 -11.55 8.48 5.37
C ALA A 59 -12.48 7.77 4.37
N ILE A 60 -12.63 6.44 4.46
CA ILE A 60 -13.55 5.65 3.62
C ILE A 60 -14.98 6.15 3.79
N VAL A 61 -15.46 6.23 5.04
CA VAL A 61 -16.84 6.65 5.35
C VAL A 61 -17.10 8.07 4.86
N ASN A 62 -16.19 9.00 5.15
CA ASN A 62 -16.35 10.40 4.78
C ASN A 62 -16.29 10.60 3.26
N PHE A 63 -15.38 9.90 2.57
CA PHE A 63 -15.25 9.97 1.13
C PHE A 63 -16.53 9.46 0.45
N TYR A 64 -17.05 8.31 0.88
CA TYR A 64 -18.30 7.78 0.36
C TYR A 64 -19.48 8.71 0.64
N ASN A 65 -19.60 9.23 1.86
CA ASN A 65 -20.70 10.13 2.21
C ASN A 65 -20.71 11.40 1.36
N LYS A 66 -19.54 11.97 1.09
CA LYS A 66 -19.37 13.21 0.33
C LYS A 66 -19.45 13.01 -1.18
N HIS A 67 -18.79 11.97 -1.71
CA HIS A 67 -18.58 11.80 -3.15
C HIS A 67 -19.42 10.70 -3.78
N LYS A 68 -20.04 9.83 -2.97
CA LYS A 68 -20.76 8.62 -3.41
C LYS A 68 -19.91 7.75 -4.34
N LYS A 69 -18.62 7.69 -4.01
CA LYS A 69 -17.59 6.85 -4.65
C LYS A 69 -16.91 6.02 -3.58
N ILE A 70 -16.46 4.83 -3.97
CA ILE A 70 -15.83 3.86 -3.06
C ILE A 70 -14.32 3.99 -3.26
N ILE A 71 -13.61 4.06 -2.15
CA ILE A 71 -12.16 3.90 -2.09
C ILE A 71 -11.85 2.77 -1.11
N GLU A 72 -10.79 2.03 -1.38
CA GLU A 72 -10.33 0.93 -0.54
C GLU A 72 -9.27 1.37 0.47
N PRO A 73 -8.90 0.53 1.46
CA PRO A 73 -7.99 0.94 2.54
C PRO A 73 -6.69 1.64 2.09
N HIS A 74 -6.04 1.23 0.99
CA HIS A 74 -4.78 1.85 0.54
C HIS A 74 -5.03 3.23 -0.10
N GLY A 75 -6.03 3.35 -0.97
CA GLY A 75 -6.50 4.62 -1.51
C GLY A 75 -6.97 5.59 -0.43
N ALA A 76 -7.64 5.08 0.60
CA ALA A 76 -8.07 5.86 1.77
C ALA A 76 -6.91 6.40 2.60
N VAL A 77 -5.79 5.66 2.72
CA VAL A 77 -4.56 6.19 3.33
C VAL A 77 -4.03 7.38 2.52
N GLY A 78 -3.96 7.26 1.19
CA GLY A 78 -3.54 8.35 0.31
C GLY A 78 -4.47 9.58 0.41
N TRP A 79 -5.78 9.34 0.46
CA TRP A 79 -6.77 10.39 0.67
C TRP A 79 -6.63 11.06 2.05
N ALA A 80 -6.48 10.29 3.11
CA ALA A 80 -6.29 10.84 4.46
C ALA A 80 -5.01 11.70 4.53
N ALA A 81 -3.92 11.26 3.91
CA ALA A 81 -2.67 12.00 3.85
C ALA A 81 -2.82 13.36 3.15
N ILE A 82 -3.54 13.45 2.01
CA ILE A 82 -3.76 14.74 1.34
C ILE A 82 -4.64 15.67 2.17
N GLN A 83 -5.62 15.13 2.90
CA GLN A 83 -6.45 15.91 3.80
C GLN A 83 -5.64 16.45 4.98
N GLN A 84 -4.67 15.68 5.50
CA GLN A 84 -3.74 16.14 6.52
C GLN A 84 -2.79 17.21 5.99
N TYR A 85 -2.25 17.02 4.78
CA TYR A 85 -1.44 18.02 4.08
C TYR A 85 -2.15 19.38 3.96
N ARG A 86 -3.40 19.37 3.48
CA ARG A 86 -4.23 20.57 3.34
C ARG A 86 -4.47 21.29 4.67
N LYS A 87 -4.58 20.56 5.77
CA LYS A 87 -4.66 21.14 7.12
C LYS A 87 -3.33 21.76 7.57
N SER A 88 -2.20 21.10 7.29
CA SER A 88 -0.87 21.58 7.65
C SER A 88 -0.42 22.78 6.80
N TYR A 89 -0.88 22.87 5.55
CA TYR A 89 -0.51 23.93 4.60
C TYR A 89 -1.75 24.60 3.99
N PRO A 90 -2.53 25.38 4.75
CA PRO A 90 -3.78 25.97 4.26
C PRO A 90 -3.62 26.87 3.03
N LYS A 91 -2.46 27.51 2.87
CA LYS A 91 -2.12 28.33 1.70
C LYS A 91 -2.06 27.53 0.39
N ASN A 92 -1.94 26.20 0.47
CA ASN A 92 -1.81 25.30 -0.66
C ASN A 92 -3.13 24.60 -1.02
N ASN A 93 -4.26 25.03 -0.43
CA ASN A 93 -5.56 24.39 -0.66
C ASN A 93 -6.05 24.48 -2.12
N ASP A 94 -5.62 25.48 -2.87
CA ASP A 94 -6.01 25.64 -4.28
C ASP A 94 -5.14 24.79 -5.23
N ILE A 95 -4.09 24.14 -4.72
CA ILE A 95 -3.25 23.24 -5.50
C ILE A 95 -4.04 21.97 -5.84
N LYS A 96 -4.04 21.61 -7.13
CA LYS A 96 -4.62 20.36 -7.60
C LYS A 96 -3.77 19.19 -7.09
N SER A 97 -4.44 18.19 -6.52
CA SER A 97 -3.79 17.00 -5.99
C SER A 97 -4.34 15.77 -6.68
N ILE A 98 -3.48 14.79 -6.92
CA ILE A 98 -3.86 13.48 -7.46
C ILE A 98 -3.55 12.46 -6.38
N THR A 99 -4.54 11.64 -6.04
CA THR A 99 -4.38 10.48 -5.15
C THR A 99 -4.49 9.21 -5.98
N PHE A 100 -3.57 8.28 -5.77
CA PHE A 100 -3.59 7.01 -6.48
C PHE A 100 -4.45 5.99 -5.73
N GLU A 101 -5.52 5.53 -6.39
CA GLU A 101 -6.28 4.37 -5.95
C GLU A 101 -5.52 3.11 -6.42
N THR A 102 -4.73 2.52 -5.54
CA THR A 102 -3.76 1.48 -5.92
C THR A 102 -4.36 0.09 -6.10
N ALA A 103 -5.61 -0.12 -5.67
CA ALA A 103 -6.32 -1.37 -5.82
C ALA A 103 -7.80 -1.15 -6.12
N ASP A 104 -8.42 -2.15 -6.75
CA ASP A 104 -9.87 -2.17 -6.92
C ASP A 104 -10.55 -2.49 -5.57
N PRO A 105 -11.63 -1.77 -5.16
CA PRO A 105 -12.34 -2.04 -3.93
C PRO A 105 -12.89 -3.45 -3.78
N SER A 106 -13.14 -4.17 -4.87
CA SER A 106 -13.57 -5.57 -4.82
C SER A 106 -12.49 -6.52 -4.29
N LYS A 107 -11.23 -6.07 -4.16
CA LYS A 107 -10.15 -6.83 -3.51
C LYS A 107 -10.19 -6.74 -1.99
N PHE A 108 -10.95 -5.79 -1.43
CA PHE A 108 -11.09 -5.58 0.02
C PHE A 108 -12.57 -5.48 0.45
N PRO A 109 -13.46 -6.40 0.02
CA PRO A 109 -14.91 -6.21 0.12
C PRO A 109 -15.40 -6.18 1.57
N GLU A 110 -14.80 -6.95 2.47
CA GLU A 110 -15.23 -7.04 3.88
C GLU A 110 -15.17 -5.69 4.61
N GLN A 111 -14.09 -4.94 4.43
CA GLN A 111 -13.94 -3.62 5.06
C GLN A 111 -14.95 -2.63 4.50
N ILE A 112 -15.18 -2.65 3.18
CA ILE A 112 -16.13 -1.75 2.53
C ILE A 112 -17.56 -2.04 2.98
N ILE A 113 -17.98 -3.31 2.95
CA ILE A 113 -19.32 -3.72 3.39
C ILE A 113 -19.53 -3.34 4.85
N LYS A 114 -18.56 -3.59 5.72
CA LYS A 114 -18.65 -3.28 7.15
C LYS A 114 -18.78 -1.77 7.43
N LEU A 115 -18.07 -0.93 6.68
CA LEU A 115 -17.98 0.51 6.97
C LEU A 115 -19.09 1.33 6.33
N ILE A 116 -19.52 0.97 5.12
CA ILE A 116 -20.47 1.78 4.34
C ILE A 116 -21.67 0.99 3.82
N SER A 117 -21.80 -0.29 4.16
CA SER A 117 -22.92 -1.16 3.76
C SER A 117 -23.11 -1.25 2.24
N VAL A 118 -22.03 -1.14 1.48
CA VAL A 118 -22.01 -1.29 0.02
C VAL A 118 -21.18 -2.51 -0.34
N VAL A 119 -21.70 -3.35 -1.24
CA VAL A 119 -20.95 -4.44 -1.86
C VAL A 119 -20.27 -3.87 -3.12
N PRO A 120 -18.92 -3.81 -3.18
CA PRO A 120 -18.23 -3.38 -4.38
C PRO A 120 -18.55 -4.29 -5.56
N GLU A 121 -18.77 -3.71 -6.73
CA GLU A 121 -18.91 -4.51 -7.94
C GLU A 121 -17.56 -5.13 -8.31
N MET A 122 -17.55 -6.45 -8.51
CA MET A 122 -16.34 -7.14 -8.94
C MET A 122 -16.12 -6.96 -10.45
N PRO A 123 -14.91 -6.56 -10.90
CA PRO A 123 -14.58 -6.50 -12.31
C PRO A 123 -14.62 -7.90 -12.94
N ASN A 124 -14.95 -7.95 -14.24
CA ASN A 124 -15.10 -9.22 -14.97
C ASN A 124 -13.86 -10.11 -14.89
N SER A 125 -12.66 -9.54 -14.89
CA SER A 125 -11.41 -10.29 -14.75
C SER A 125 -11.33 -11.08 -13.44
N LEU A 126 -11.83 -10.52 -12.33
CA LEU A 126 -11.85 -11.19 -11.04
C LEU A 126 -13.00 -12.21 -10.96
N LYS A 127 -14.18 -11.89 -11.50
CA LYS A 127 -15.32 -12.83 -11.58
C LYS A 127 -14.94 -14.13 -12.30
N LEU A 128 -14.13 -14.04 -13.37
CA LEU A 128 -13.69 -15.19 -14.17
C LEU A 128 -12.78 -16.16 -13.42
N ILE A 129 -12.10 -15.72 -12.35
CA ILE A 129 -11.13 -16.54 -11.62
C ILE A 129 -11.62 -16.94 -10.22
N GLN A 130 -12.66 -16.28 -9.70
CA GLN A 130 -13.11 -16.44 -8.31
C GLN A 130 -13.44 -17.89 -7.93
N ASP A 131 -14.09 -18.64 -8.84
CA ASP A 131 -14.52 -20.02 -8.58
C ASP A 131 -13.65 -21.06 -9.29
N LYS A 132 -12.47 -20.67 -9.79
CA LYS A 132 -11.55 -21.62 -10.42
C LYS A 132 -10.87 -22.47 -9.36
N HIS A 133 -10.64 -23.74 -9.70
CA HIS A 133 -9.87 -24.65 -8.85
C HIS A 133 -8.45 -24.10 -8.64
N GLU A 134 -8.02 -24.01 -7.39
CA GLU A 134 -6.67 -23.59 -7.02
C GLU A 134 -5.68 -24.73 -7.22
N PHE A 135 -4.44 -24.40 -7.62
CA PHE A 135 -3.34 -25.37 -7.76
C PHE A 135 -2.23 -24.99 -6.80
N PRO A 136 -2.40 -25.24 -5.48
CA PRO A 136 -1.37 -24.94 -4.51
C PRO A 136 -0.14 -25.83 -4.74
N ASN A 137 1.00 -25.40 -4.19
CA ASN A 137 2.21 -26.21 -4.21
C ASN A 137 1.93 -27.57 -3.55
N PRO A 138 2.40 -28.70 -4.14
CA PRO A 138 2.13 -30.03 -3.60
C PRO A 138 2.92 -30.33 -2.32
N LYS A 139 3.87 -29.47 -1.95
CA LYS A 139 4.73 -29.62 -0.77
C LYS A 139 4.64 -28.34 0.06
N GLU A 140 4.63 -28.53 1.38
CA GLU A 140 4.78 -27.43 2.33
C GLU A 140 6.23 -26.92 2.27
N ILE A 141 6.38 -25.60 2.18
CA ILE A 141 7.68 -24.93 2.12
C ILE A 141 7.81 -24.07 3.37
N SER A 142 8.69 -24.47 4.28
CA SER A 142 8.87 -23.80 5.58
C SER A 142 10.22 -23.10 5.71
N SER A 143 11.18 -23.47 4.87
CA SER A 143 12.53 -22.93 4.87
C SER A 143 13.03 -22.62 3.46
N TYR A 144 14.09 -21.81 3.38
CA TYR A 144 14.80 -21.58 2.12
C TYR A 144 15.31 -22.88 1.50
N LYS A 145 15.75 -23.85 2.33
CA LYS A 145 16.23 -25.14 1.83
C LYS A 145 15.09 -25.93 1.18
N ASP A 146 13.92 -26.00 1.82
CA ASP A 146 12.75 -26.69 1.25
C ASP A 146 12.36 -26.07 -0.09
N PHE A 147 12.35 -24.73 -0.16
CA PHE A 147 12.04 -24.02 -1.39
C PHE A 147 13.05 -24.29 -2.50
N LYS A 148 14.34 -24.23 -2.18
CA LYS A 148 15.42 -24.51 -3.13
C LYS A 148 15.33 -25.94 -3.65
N ASP A 149 15.19 -26.92 -2.77
CA ASP A 149 15.13 -28.33 -3.15
C ASP A 149 13.89 -28.63 -4.01
N TYR A 150 12.73 -28.05 -3.66
CA TYR A 150 11.50 -28.13 -4.46
C TYR A 150 11.68 -27.61 -5.89
N LEU A 151 12.33 -26.44 -6.05
CA LEU A 151 12.59 -25.89 -7.37
C LEU A 151 13.57 -26.74 -8.17
N LEU A 152 14.62 -27.28 -7.54
CA LEU A 152 15.56 -28.16 -8.21
C LEU A 152 14.90 -29.46 -8.68
N GLU A 153 14.03 -30.06 -7.88
CA GLU A 153 13.29 -31.27 -8.27
C GLU A 153 12.35 -31.05 -9.47
N ILE A 154 11.73 -29.86 -9.57
CA ILE A 154 10.77 -29.57 -10.65
C ILE A 154 11.45 -29.11 -11.95
N PHE A 155 12.57 -28.41 -11.84
CA PHE A 155 13.19 -27.70 -12.97
C PHE A 155 14.61 -28.18 -13.34
N GLN A 156 15.13 -29.23 -12.71
CA GLN A 156 16.33 -29.92 -13.21
C GLN A 156 15.93 -31.01 -14.21
N ASP A 157 16.32 -30.80 -15.47
CA ASP A 157 16.50 -31.88 -16.45
C ASP A 157 17.67 -32.80 -16.04
#